data_AF-A0A7M4ELA5-F1
#
_entry.id   AF-A0A7M4ELA5-F1
#
_cell.length_a   1.000
_cell.length_b   1.000
_cell.length_c   1.000
_cell.angle_alpha   90.00
_cell.angle_beta   90.00
_cell.angle_gamma   90.00
#
_symmetry.space_group_name_H-M   'P 1'
#
loop_
_entity.id
_entity.type
_entity.pdbx_description
1 polymer ?
#
loop_
_entity_poly.entity_id
_entity_poly.type
_entity_poly.pdbx_seq_one_letter_code
_entity_poly.pdbx_strand_id
1 'polypeptide(L)'
;MKNVTGVQLCEWSVISRPYSILRYCLEGWADKINYSYPNAVAEKYIFQSHHTYFFNCTLERPMYFDPPEDVLLAMIITPICLIPFLVALVVWRSKDGKMQS
;
A
#
# COMPACT_ATOMS: atom_id res chain seq x y z
N MET A 1 -9.99 9.61 22.27
CA MET A 1 -10.82 9.66 21.05
C MET A 1 -12.31 9.74 21.41
N LYS A 2 -12.75 10.75 22.17
CA LYS A 2 -14.09 10.77 22.78
C LYS A 2 -15.25 11.09 21.82
N ASN A 3 -14.95 11.48 20.58
CA ASN A 3 -15.96 11.93 19.61
C ASN A 3 -15.79 11.24 18.24
N VAL A 4 -15.46 9.95 18.25
CA VAL A 4 -15.25 9.11 17.06
C VAL A 4 -16.06 7.83 17.25
N THR A 5 -16.88 7.46 16.26
CA THR A 5 -17.66 6.22 16.30
C THR A 5 -16.78 4.99 16.08
N GLY A 6 -17.27 3.79 16.45
CA GLY A 6 -16.51 2.54 16.31
C GLY A 6 -16.01 2.28 14.88
N VAL A 7 -16.86 2.52 13.87
CA VAL A 7 -16.49 2.34 12.44
C VAL A 7 -15.42 3.35 12.02
N GLN A 8 -15.55 4.60 12.46
CA GLN A 8 -14.59 5.66 12.15
C GLN A 8 -13.20 5.46 12.82
N LEU A 9 -13.10 4.65 13.87
CA LEU A 9 -11.81 4.31 14.47
C LEU A 9 -10.93 3.48 13.54
N CYS A 10 -11.52 2.76 12.60
CA CYS A 10 -10.79 1.94 11.62
C CYS A 10 -10.36 2.74 10.39
N GLU A 11 -10.81 3.99 10.25
CA GLU A 11 -10.45 4.87 9.15
C GLU A 11 -9.17 5.64 9.47
N TRP A 12 -8.07 5.33 8.78
CA TRP A 12 -6.79 6.01 8.99
C TRP A 12 -6.90 7.53 8.80
N SER A 13 -7.74 7.98 7.86
CA SER A 13 -7.98 9.40 7.61
C SER A 13 -8.52 10.14 8.85
N VAL A 14 -9.34 9.48 9.66
CA VAL A 14 -9.95 10.04 10.88
C VAL A 14 -8.97 10.00 12.06
N ILE A 15 -8.22 8.91 12.21
CA ILE A 15 -7.37 8.67 13.39
C ILE A 15 -5.91 9.11 13.22
N SER A 16 -5.46 9.42 12.01
CA SER A 16 -4.10 9.86 11.71
C SER A 16 -3.63 11.03 12.57
N ARG A 17 -4.48 12.06 12.74
CA ARG A 17 -4.16 13.26 13.53
C ARG A 17 -3.99 12.96 15.03
N PRO A 18 -4.95 12.35 15.74
CA PRO A 18 -4.76 12.01 17.16
C PRO A 18 -3.64 11.00 17.38
N TYR A 19 -3.43 10.06 16.46
CA TYR A 19 -2.33 9.10 16.55
C TYR A 19 -0.96 9.77 16.37
N SER A 20 -0.85 10.74 15.46
CA SER A 20 0.36 11.55 15.29
C SER A 20 0.68 12.38 16.55
N ILE A 21 -0.35 12.96 17.19
CA ILE A 21 -0.19 13.67 18.47
C ILE A 21 0.34 12.73 19.57
N LEU A 22 -0.18 11.50 19.66
CA LEU A 22 0.32 10.50 20.60
C LEU A 22 1.79 10.17 20.33
N ARG A 23 2.15 9.89 19.07
CA ARG A 23 3.54 9.65 18.67
C ARG A 23 4.45 10.81 19.06
N TYR A 24 4.09 12.04 18.69
CA TYR A 24 4.89 13.23 19.00
C TYR A 24 5.05 13.46 20.51
N CYS A 25 4.00 13.18 21.29
CA CYS A 25 4.06 13.23 22.74
C CYS A 25 5.07 12.20 23.30
N LEU A 26 5.03 10.95 22.82
CA LEU A 26 5.96 9.89 23.24
C LEU A 26 7.40 10.21 22.86
N GLU A 27 7.61 10.72 21.65
CA GLU A 27 8.91 11.17 21.15
C GLU A 27 9.46 12.32 21.99
N GLY A 28 8.68 13.38 22.21
CA GLY A 28 9.10 14.51 23.02
C GLY A 28 9.32 14.19 24.50
N TRP A 29 8.63 13.18 25.05
CA TRP A 29 8.92 12.67 26.39
C TRP A 29 10.23 11.91 26.43
N ALA A 30 10.51 11.07 25.43
CA ALA A 30 11.77 10.36 25.30
C ALA A 30 12.93 11.36 25.24
N ASP A 31 12.82 12.40 24.42
CA ASP A 31 13.82 13.47 24.32
C ASP A 31 14.04 14.19 25.66
N LYS A 32 12.96 14.57 26.36
CA LYS A 32 13.05 15.29 27.66
C LYS A 32 13.81 14.50 28.73
N ILE A 33 13.75 13.18 28.70
CA ILE A 33 14.44 12.31 29.65
C ILE A 33 15.75 11.76 29.08
N ASN A 34 16.22 12.27 27.93
CA ASN A 34 17.39 11.78 27.19
C ASN A 34 17.34 10.26 26.92
N TYR A 35 16.18 9.79 26.49
CA TYR A 35 15.92 8.40 26.15
C TYR A 35 15.60 8.27 24.66
N SER A 36 16.06 7.18 24.03
CA SER A 36 15.88 7.00 22.59
C SER A 36 14.44 6.65 22.23
N TYR A 37 13.94 7.15 21.10
CA TYR A 37 12.70 6.71 20.47
C TYR A 37 13.02 6.02 19.14
N PRO A 38 12.36 4.91 18.78
CA PRO A 38 11.34 4.17 19.54
C PRO A 38 11.91 3.41 20.75
N ASN A 39 11.06 3.08 21.72
CA ASN A 39 11.43 2.34 22.94
C ASN A 39 10.25 1.51 23.50
N ALA A 40 10.55 0.65 24.49
CA ALA A 40 9.58 -0.27 25.09
C ALA A 40 8.39 0.44 25.78
N VAL A 41 8.60 1.66 26.30
CA VAL A 41 7.51 2.44 26.91
C VAL A 41 6.56 2.93 25.83
N ALA A 42 7.09 3.51 24.75
CA ALA A 42 6.29 3.93 23.60
C ALA A 42 5.53 2.75 22.97
N GLU A 43 6.20 1.60 22.80
CA GLU A 43 5.57 0.38 22.31
C GLU A 43 4.38 -0.04 23.17
N LYS A 44 4.53 -0.06 24.50
CA LYS A 44 3.44 -0.39 25.43
C LYS A 44 2.22 0.53 25.26
N TYR A 45 2.42 1.85 25.17
CA TYR A 45 1.32 2.79 24.98
C TYR A 45 0.64 2.64 23.62
N ILE A 46 1.43 2.40 22.57
CA ILE A 46 0.91 2.14 21.23
C ILE A 46 0.09 0.86 21.24
N PHE A 47 0.62 -0.25 21.78
CA PHE A 47 -0.06 -1.54 21.81
C PHE A 47 -1.35 -1.49 22.63
N GLN A 48 -1.33 -0.83 23.78
CA GLN A 48 -2.52 -0.60 24.59
C GLN A 48 -3.57 0.23 23.83
N SER A 49 -3.15 1.23 23.05
CA SER A 49 -4.05 2.01 22.21
C SER A 49 -4.70 1.15 21.12
N HIS A 50 -3.93 0.27 20.48
CA HIS A 50 -4.46 -0.70 19.52
C HIS A 50 -5.49 -1.63 20.14
N HIS A 51 -5.19 -2.22 21.29
CA HIS A 51 -6.14 -3.09 21.99
C HIS A 51 -7.40 -2.35 22.46
N THR A 52 -7.29 -1.07 22.82
CA THR A 52 -8.43 -0.31 23.37
C THR A 52 -9.33 0.26 22.28
N TYR A 53 -8.74 0.79 21.20
CA TYR A 53 -9.48 1.54 20.18
C TYR A 53 -9.65 0.80 18.85
N PHE A 54 -8.75 -0.13 18.52
CA PHE A 54 -8.67 -0.74 17.19
C PHE A 54 -8.89 -2.26 17.20
N PHE A 55 -9.34 -2.85 18.33
CA PHE A 55 -9.50 -4.30 18.49
C PHE A 55 -10.43 -4.95 17.45
N ASN A 56 -11.49 -4.25 17.06
CA ASN A 56 -12.47 -4.74 16.06
C ASN A 56 -12.18 -4.24 14.63
N CYS A 57 -11.04 -3.58 14.41
CA CYS A 57 -10.68 -3.14 13.08
C CYS A 57 -10.04 -4.30 12.32
N THR A 58 -10.72 -4.78 11.30
CA THR A 58 -10.10 -5.67 10.31
C THR A 58 -9.21 -4.82 9.42
N LEU A 59 -7.92 -5.13 9.39
CA LEU A 59 -7.02 -4.53 8.43
C LEU A 59 -7.38 -5.10 7.05
N GLU A 60 -8.27 -4.43 6.32
CA GLU A 60 -8.34 -4.55 4.87
C GLU A 60 -7.01 -4.01 4.34
N ARG A 61 -5.99 -4.86 4.33
CA ARG A 61 -4.84 -4.57 3.50
C ARG A 61 -5.37 -4.72 2.07
N PRO A 62 -5.37 -3.68 1.21
CA PRO A 62 -4.87 -3.90 -0.13
C PRO A 62 -3.41 -4.28 0.09
N MET A 63 -3.18 -5.53 0.46
CA MET A 63 -1.85 -6.06 0.58
C MET A 63 -1.36 -5.92 -0.86
N TYR A 64 -0.37 -5.05 -1.05
CA TYR A 64 0.32 -4.85 -2.31
C TYR A 64 1.11 -6.15 -2.56
N PHE A 65 0.36 -7.23 -2.74
CA PHE A 65 0.86 -8.50 -3.19
C PHE A 65 1.09 -8.34 -4.67
N ASP A 66 2.15 -8.96 -5.14
CA ASP A 66 2.24 -9.28 -6.54
C ASP A 66 0.94 -10.00 -6.95
N PRO A 67 0.42 -9.71 -8.16
CA PRO A 67 -0.71 -10.44 -8.67
C PRO A 67 -0.40 -11.95 -8.64
N PRO A 68 -1.43 -12.81 -8.54
CA PRO A 68 -1.25 -14.26 -8.64
C PRO A 68 -0.31 -14.65 -9.80
N GLU A 69 0.53 -15.67 -9.60
CA GLU A 69 1.61 -16.00 -10.55
C GLU A 69 1.11 -16.24 -11.99
N ASP A 70 -0.08 -16.81 -12.13
CA ASP A 70 -0.77 -17.05 -13.40
C ASP A 70 -1.15 -15.74 -14.11
N VAL A 71 -1.66 -14.76 -13.36
CA VAL A 71 -2.01 -13.43 -13.88
C VAL A 71 -0.74 -12.68 -14.28
N LEU A 72 0.30 -12.72 -13.43
CA LEU A 72 1.60 -12.12 -13.72
C LEU A 72 2.21 -12.71 -15.00
N LEU A 73 2.19 -14.03 -15.12
CA LEU A 73 2.72 -14.74 -16.29
C LEU A 73 1.94 -14.38 -17.56
N ALA A 74 0.60 -14.31 -17.48
CA ALA A 74 -0.23 -13.89 -18.61
C ALA A 74 0.13 -12.46 -19.07
N MET A 75 0.35 -11.52 -18.14
CA MET A 75 0.77 -10.15 -18.45
C MET A 75 2.17 -10.08 -19.07
N ILE A 76 3.07 -11.02 -18.76
CA ILE A 76 4.42 -11.09 -19.34
C ILE A 76 4.38 -11.73 -20.74
N ILE A 77 3.66 -12.83 -20.91
CA ILE A 77 3.58 -13.57 -22.19
C ILE A 77 2.85 -12.73 -23.25
N THR A 78 1.80 -12.01 -22.85
CA THR A 78 0.99 -11.18 -23.77
C THR A 78 1.82 -10.23 -24.64
N PRO A 79 2.63 -9.30 -24.10
CA PRO A 79 3.46 -8.41 -24.91
C PRO A 79 4.55 -9.17 -25.70
N ILE A 80 5.12 -10.25 -25.16
CA ILE A 80 6.11 -11.08 -25.85
C ILE A 80 5.53 -11.69 -27.13
N CYS A 81 4.26 -12.09 -27.11
CA CYS A 81 3.59 -12.67 -28.29
C CYS A 81 2.99 -11.59 -29.21
N LEU A 82 2.36 -10.56 -28.64
CA LEU A 82 1.66 -9.54 -29.42
C LEU A 82 2.62 -8.64 -30.20
N ILE A 83 3.77 -8.25 -29.63
CA ILE A 83 4.71 -7.34 -30.31
C ILE A 83 5.25 -7.96 -31.60
N PRO A 84 5.83 -9.18 -31.62
CA PRO A 84 6.30 -9.81 -32.86
C PRO A 84 5.19 -10.03 -33.88
N PHE A 85 3.99 -10.40 -33.41
CA PHE A 85 2.83 -10.59 -34.28
C PHE A 85 2.45 -9.29 -35.00
N LEU A 86 2.32 -8.19 -34.26
CA LEU A 86 2.02 -6.87 -34.84
C LEU A 86 3.14 -6.40 -35.77
N VAL A 87 4.41 -6.59 -35.40
CA VAL A 87 5.55 -6.26 -36.27
C VAL A 87 5.48 -7.05 -37.57
N ALA A 88 5.26 -8.36 -37.52
CA ALA A 88 5.12 -9.20 -38.71
C ALA A 88 3.95 -8.75 -39.60
N LEU A 89 2.80 -8.42 -39.01
CA LEU A 89 1.65 -7.89 -39.74
C LEU A 89 1.95 -6.56 -40.44
N VAL A 90 2.62 -5.63 -39.77
CA VAL A 90 3.00 -4.33 -40.34
C VAL A 90 4.00 -4.51 -41.49
N VAL A 91 4.99 -5.39 -41.33
CA VAL A 91 5.96 -5.71 -42.39
C VAL A 91 5.27 -6.32 -43.59
N TRP A 92 4.35 -7.27 -43.37
CA TRP A 92 3.62 -7.91 -44.46
C TRP A 92 2.76 -6.91 -45.23
N ARG A 93 1.95 -6.10 -44.53
CA ARG A 93 1.13 -5.05 -45.15
C ARG A 93 1.97 -4.00 -45.89
N SER A 94 3.14 -3.66 -45.36
CA SER A 94 4.06 -2.71 -46.00
C SER A 94 4.73 -3.28 -47.24
N LYS A 95 4.89 -4.61 -47.33
CA LYS A 95 5.40 -5.29 -48.52
C LYS A 95 4.32 -5.41 -49.61
N ASP A 96 3.08 -5.70 -49.24
CA ASP A 96 1.95 -5.73 -50.19
C ASP A 96 1.67 -4.34 -50.78
N GLY A 97 1.79 -3.27 -49.98
CA GLY A 97 1.67 -1.90 -50.46
C GLY A 97 2.77 -1.45 -51.43
N LYS A 98 3.96 -2.09 -51.39
CA LYS A 98 5.06 -1.85 -52.34
C LYS A 98 4.92 -2.63 -53.65
N MET A 99 4.05 -3.63 -53.72
CA MET A 99 3.78 -4.39 -54.95
C MET A 99 2.71 -3.71 -55.83
N GLN A 100 2.07 -2.64 -55.33
CA GLN A 100 1.02 -1.88 -56.04
C GLN A 100 1.43 -0.45 -56.46
N SER A 101 2.71 -0.08 -56.35
CA SER A 101 3.27 1.16 -56.89
C SER A 101 4.35 0.86 -57.92
#